data_AF-A0A7S2P1H6-F1
#
_entry.id   AF-A0A7S2P1H6-F1
#
_cell.length_a   1.000
_cell.length_b   1.000
_cell.length_c   1.000
_cell.angle_alpha   90.00
_cell.angle_beta   90.00
_cell.angle_gamma   90.00
#
_symmetry.space_group_name_H-M   'P 1'
#
loop_
_entity.id
_entity.type
_entity.pdbx_description
1 polymer ?
#
loop_
_entity_poly.entity_id
_entity_poly.type
_entity_poly.pdbx_seq_one_letter_code
_entity_poly.pdbx_strand_id
1 'polypeptide(L)'
;CSAILTELGESIPEFYTLSESSEMIVETIKMYDEAGEEWLKSDATVDKTLRNTLQLYRAITFASFFCKSHSMVVYFSSKAVQLSLSRGICEHTPLSLLQFTSVAIKDDNAMMCYRIAKNALSLRERFDLATQIPELYMNFYGRVAWRFEPFQAGVHKLRQCLDAGLSSGRSDIGLFCGLNEIKYALFSGANLKSLLKRIDYYLHLMETYRSEATKNNVLLMRETVSSLIDNGQATSIEASACVGDLNDPKNKLREAFFHHSAIRCFWLGHNGRCRYYGKKCIDLFWQGGQVTSYVAKFYLGMNSLGLIRKKSEVQLNKEVVRV
;
A
#
# COMPACT_ATOMS: atom_id res chain seq x y z
N CYS A 1 -20.85 -14.93 1.45
CA CYS A 1 -20.64 -13.65 2.16
C CYS A 1 -21.91 -12.80 2.23
N SER A 2 -22.52 -12.41 1.09
CA SER A 2 -23.71 -11.54 1.12
C SER A 2 -24.87 -12.14 1.95
N ALA A 3 -25.28 -13.39 1.66
CA ALA A 3 -26.34 -14.06 2.42
C ALA A 3 -26.07 -14.13 3.94
N ILE A 4 -24.84 -14.48 4.33
CA ILE A 4 -24.44 -14.53 5.75
C ILE A 4 -24.53 -13.15 6.41
N LEU A 5 -24.11 -12.09 5.71
CA LEU A 5 -24.22 -10.73 6.23
C LEU A 5 -25.70 -10.30 6.35
N THR A 6 -26.57 -10.70 5.41
CA THR A 6 -28.01 -10.49 5.52
C THR A 6 -28.62 -11.19 6.72
N GLU A 7 -28.22 -12.43 7.02
CA GLU A 7 -28.63 -13.14 8.24
C GLU A 7 -28.16 -12.43 9.52
N LEU A 8 -27.06 -11.66 9.44
CA LEU A 8 -26.55 -10.83 10.53
C LEU A 8 -27.15 -9.41 10.57
N GLY A 9 -28.14 -9.11 9.72
CA GLY A 9 -28.84 -7.82 9.65
C GLY A 9 -28.17 -6.77 8.78
N GLU A 10 -27.17 -7.13 7.99
CA GLU A 10 -26.42 -6.22 7.12
C GLU A 10 -26.91 -6.29 5.66
N SER A 11 -26.96 -5.13 5.00
CA SER A 11 -27.31 -5.03 3.57
C SER A 11 -26.11 -4.54 2.77
N ILE A 12 -25.66 -5.35 1.81
CA ILE A 12 -24.50 -5.03 0.96
C ILE A 12 -25.02 -4.47 -0.37
N PRO A 13 -24.62 -3.25 -0.77
CA PRO A 13 -24.98 -2.72 -2.07
C PRO A 13 -24.25 -3.49 -3.18
N GLU A 14 -24.90 -3.63 -4.34
CA GLU A 14 -24.29 -4.27 -5.51
C GLU A 14 -23.16 -3.42 -6.11
N PHE A 15 -23.38 -2.10 -6.10
CA PHE A 15 -22.43 -1.09 -6.57
C PHE A 15 -22.31 0.02 -5.53
N TYR A 16 -21.16 0.69 -5.52
CA TYR A 16 -20.92 1.85 -4.66
C TYR A 16 -20.10 2.86 -5.45
N THR A 17 -20.60 4.09 -5.55
CA THR A 17 -20.00 5.15 -6.36
C THR A 17 -18.84 5.84 -5.63
N LEU A 18 -18.10 6.67 -6.38
CA LEU A 18 -17.02 7.46 -5.81
C LEU A 18 -17.54 8.54 -4.82
N SER A 19 -18.69 9.17 -5.13
CA SER A 19 -19.30 10.18 -4.25
C SER A 19 -19.72 9.56 -2.93
N GLU A 20 -20.50 8.47 -2.99
CA GLU A 20 -20.95 7.74 -1.79
C GLU A 20 -19.76 7.26 -0.94
N SER A 21 -18.71 6.74 -1.57
CA SER A 21 -17.49 6.36 -0.84
C SER A 21 -16.79 7.53 -0.15
N SER A 22 -16.82 8.72 -0.75
CA SER A 22 -16.20 9.91 -0.17
C SER A 22 -17.03 10.45 1.00
N GLU A 23 -18.36 10.49 0.84
CA GLU A 23 -19.30 10.85 1.91
C GLU A 23 -19.18 9.90 3.10
N MET A 24 -19.10 8.60 2.85
CA MET A 24 -18.97 7.60 3.90
C MET A 24 -17.65 7.70 4.68
N ILE A 25 -16.54 8.09 4.01
CA ILE A 25 -15.27 8.37 4.70
C ILE A 25 -15.44 9.55 5.67
N VAL A 26 -16.06 10.64 5.21
CA VAL A 26 -16.29 11.84 6.01
C VAL A 26 -17.17 11.52 7.21
N GLU A 27 -18.27 10.79 6.99
CA GLU A 27 -19.17 10.34 8.06
C GLU A 27 -18.45 9.46 9.08
N THR A 28 -17.68 8.47 8.63
CA THR A 28 -16.96 7.55 9.52
C THR A 28 -15.90 8.27 10.36
N ILE A 29 -15.17 9.22 9.76
CA ILE A 29 -14.23 10.08 10.48
C ILE A 29 -14.95 10.93 11.53
N LYS A 30 -16.07 11.53 11.15
CA LYS A 30 -16.89 12.36 12.06
C LYS A 30 -17.38 11.55 13.26
N MET A 31 -17.94 10.35 13.03
CA MET A 31 -18.39 9.46 14.11
C MET A 31 -17.24 9.09 15.06
N TYR A 32 -16.03 8.85 14.52
CA TYR A 32 -14.86 8.56 15.35
C TYR A 32 -14.44 9.76 16.20
N ASP A 33 -14.44 10.97 15.62
CA ASP A 33 -14.08 12.20 16.33
C ASP A 33 -15.09 12.51 17.45
N GLU A 34 -16.39 12.31 17.19
CA GLU A 34 -17.47 12.47 18.18
C GLU A 34 -17.40 11.44 19.32
N ALA A 35 -17.01 10.19 19.02
CA ALA A 35 -16.82 9.17 20.05
C ALA A 35 -15.64 9.49 21.00
N GLY A 36 -14.63 10.23 20.50
CA GLY A 36 -13.46 10.63 21.26
C GLY A 36 -12.53 9.47 21.64
N GLU A 37 -11.39 9.79 22.25
CA GLU A 37 -10.41 8.77 22.65
C GLU A 37 -10.87 7.95 23.87
N GLU A 38 -11.79 8.46 24.68
CA GLU A 38 -12.38 7.73 25.80
C GLU A 38 -13.17 6.50 25.35
N TRP A 39 -13.76 6.53 24.14
CA TRP A 39 -14.40 5.35 23.54
C TRP A 39 -13.41 4.18 23.40
N LEU A 40 -12.13 4.44 23.12
CA LEU A 40 -11.09 3.41 23.03
C LEU A 40 -10.72 2.81 24.38
N LYS A 41 -11.21 3.37 25.49
CA LYS A 41 -11.04 2.85 26.86
C LYS A 41 -12.30 2.14 27.36
N SER A 42 -13.40 2.20 26.62
CA SER A 42 -14.64 1.48 26.96
C SER A 42 -14.40 -0.02 27.12
N ASP A 43 -15.25 -0.68 27.91
CA ASP A 43 -15.19 -2.13 28.09
C ASP A 43 -15.39 -2.86 26.75
N ALA A 44 -14.71 -4.00 26.61
CA ALA A 44 -14.89 -4.86 25.45
C ALA A 44 -16.36 -5.32 25.39
N THR A 45 -16.95 -5.22 24.21
CA THR A 45 -18.34 -5.63 24.00
C THR A 45 -18.49 -7.15 24.14
N VAL A 46 -19.59 -7.57 24.76
CA VAL A 46 -20.01 -8.98 24.84
C VAL A 46 -20.88 -9.40 23.65
N ASP A 47 -21.15 -8.47 22.71
CA ASP A 47 -21.97 -8.70 21.53
C ASP A 47 -21.28 -9.66 20.54
N LYS A 48 -21.67 -10.94 20.61
CA LYS A 48 -21.16 -12.00 19.73
C LYS A 48 -21.53 -11.75 18.26
N THR A 49 -22.68 -11.15 17.99
CA THR A 49 -23.11 -10.82 16.63
C THR A 49 -22.16 -9.80 16.02
N LEU A 50 -21.83 -8.73 16.76
CA LEU A 50 -20.85 -7.74 16.32
C LEU A 50 -19.49 -8.39 16.01
N ARG A 51 -18.98 -9.24 16.91
CA ARG A 51 -17.70 -9.93 16.70
C ARG A 51 -17.69 -10.73 15.39
N ASN A 52 -18.72 -11.54 15.17
CA ASN A 52 -18.85 -12.32 13.93
C ASN A 52 -18.96 -11.43 12.69
N THR A 53 -19.76 -10.35 12.76
CA THR A 53 -19.93 -9.39 11.67
C THR A 53 -18.61 -8.70 11.32
N LEU A 54 -17.85 -8.23 12.31
CA LEU A 54 -16.54 -7.57 12.07
C LEU A 54 -15.49 -8.55 11.51
N GLN A 55 -15.50 -9.81 11.97
CA GLN A 55 -14.64 -10.84 11.40
C GLN A 55 -14.91 -11.03 9.90
N LEU A 56 -16.19 -11.07 9.50
CA LEU A 56 -16.60 -11.18 8.10
C LEU A 56 -16.24 -9.94 7.29
N TYR A 57 -16.55 -8.73 7.78
CA TYR A 57 -16.19 -7.49 7.10
C TYR A 57 -14.68 -7.38 6.86
N ARG A 58 -13.86 -7.78 7.84
CA ARG A 58 -12.39 -7.80 7.68
C ARG A 58 -11.96 -8.69 6.52
N ALA A 59 -12.48 -9.92 6.46
CA ALA A 59 -12.15 -10.87 5.42
C ALA A 59 -12.63 -10.38 4.04
N ILE A 60 -13.85 -9.82 3.98
CA ILE A 60 -14.42 -9.24 2.75
C ILE A 60 -13.62 -8.03 2.29
N THR A 61 -13.21 -7.15 3.21
CA THR A 61 -12.40 -5.97 2.91
C THR A 61 -11.07 -6.38 2.28
N PHE A 62 -10.40 -7.38 2.87
CA PHE A 62 -9.14 -7.91 2.32
C PHE A 62 -9.33 -8.52 0.93
N ALA A 63 -10.33 -9.39 0.74
CA ALA A 63 -10.61 -9.98 -0.57
C ALA A 63 -10.96 -8.91 -1.62
N SER A 64 -11.82 -7.95 -1.24
CA SER A 64 -12.29 -6.86 -2.09
C SER A 64 -11.16 -5.95 -2.55
N PHE A 65 -10.13 -5.75 -1.73
CA PHE A 65 -8.93 -5.02 -2.14
C PHE A 65 -8.31 -5.59 -3.43
N PHE A 66 -8.42 -6.90 -3.65
CA PHE A 66 -7.91 -7.53 -4.86
C PHE A 66 -8.95 -7.68 -5.96
N CYS A 67 -10.26 -7.78 -5.68
CA CYS A 67 -11.25 -8.18 -6.69
C CYS A 67 -12.39 -7.18 -6.94
N LYS A 68 -12.46 -6.08 -6.19
CA LYS A 68 -13.52 -5.08 -6.29
C LYS A 68 -12.96 -3.67 -6.54
N SER A 69 -13.84 -2.74 -6.89
CA SER A 69 -13.50 -1.33 -7.00
C SER A 69 -13.11 -0.75 -5.64
N HIS A 70 -12.30 0.30 -5.65
CA HIS A 70 -11.89 0.98 -4.43
C HIS A 70 -13.09 1.46 -3.58
N SER A 71 -14.14 1.98 -4.22
CA SER A 71 -15.36 2.42 -3.54
C SER A 71 -16.04 1.31 -2.72
N MET A 72 -16.04 0.08 -3.22
CA MET A 72 -16.55 -1.07 -2.46
C MET A 72 -15.65 -1.41 -1.26
N VAL A 73 -14.33 -1.31 -1.42
CA VAL A 73 -13.38 -1.54 -0.31
C VAL A 73 -13.59 -0.51 0.80
N VAL A 74 -13.75 0.76 0.42
CA VAL A 74 -14.10 1.84 1.35
C VAL A 74 -15.38 1.51 2.09
N TYR A 75 -16.46 1.14 1.37
CA TYR A 75 -17.73 0.74 1.99
C TYR A 75 -17.55 -0.33 3.07
N PHE A 76 -16.89 -1.45 2.74
CA PHE A 76 -16.71 -2.55 3.71
C PHE A 76 -15.89 -2.13 4.93
N SER A 77 -14.81 -1.38 4.72
CA SER A 77 -13.95 -0.92 5.80
C SER A 77 -14.63 0.12 6.70
N SER A 78 -15.35 1.08 6.11
CA SER A 78 -16.11 2.10 6.83
C SER A 78 -17.25 1.46 7.63
N LYS A 79 -18.01 0.52 7.05
CA LYS A 79 -19.08 -0.20 7.77
C LYS A 79 -18.56 -0.91 9.01
N ALA A 80 -17.42 -1.59 8.92
CA ALA A 80 -16.81 -2.25 10.07
C ALA A 80 -16.47 -1.27 11.21
N VAL A 81 -15.98 -0.06 10.86
CA VAL A 81 -15.67 0.98 11.85
C VAL A 81 -16.95 1.58 12.42
N GLN A 82 -17.95 1.93 11.60
CA GLN A 82 -19.24 2.47 12.04
C GLN A 82 -19.96 1.51 13.00
N LEU A 83 -19.91 0.19 12.73
CA LEU A 83 -20.46 -0.83 13.62
C LEU A 83 -19.71 -0.90 14.96
N SER A 84 -18.38 -0.81 14.94
CA SER A 84 -17.59 -0.76 16.18
C SER A 84 -17.95 0.49 17.00
N LEU A 85 -18.04 1.66 16.35
CA LEU A 85 -18.35 2.93 17.03
C LEU A 85 -19.75 2.91 17.67
N SER A 86 -20.72 2.27 17.02
CA SER A 86 -22.11 2.22 17.50
C SER A 86 -22.39 1.11 18.51
N ARG A 87 -21.67 -0.02 18.46
CA ARG A 87 -21.97 -1.23 19.27
C ARG A 87 -20.84 -1.64 20.22
N GLY A 88 -19.77 -0.86 20.30
CA GLY A 88 -18.62 -1.08 21.17
C GLY A 88 -17.45 -1.78 20.48
N ILE A 89 -16.35 -1.95 21.22
CA ILE A 89 -15.09 -2.45 20.70
C ILE A 89 -14.89 -3.94 20.98
N CYS A 90 -14.20 -4.64 20.09
CA CYS A 90 -13.76 -6.01 20.31
C CYS A 90 -12.37 -6.26 19.68
N GLU A 91 -11.89 -7.50 19.73
CA GLU A 91 -10.59 -7.92 19.21
C GLU A 91 -10.43 -7.77 17.68
N HIS A 92 -11.50 -7.41 16.96
CA HIS A 92 -11.46 -7.15 15.52
C HIS A 92 -11.47 -5.65 15.18
N THR A 93 -11.91 -4.79 16.12
CA THR A 93 -11.93 -3.34 15.95
C THR A 93 -10.56 -2.74 15.55
N PRO A 94 -9.42 -3.13 16.15
CA PRO A 94 -8.11 -2.58 15.78
C PRO A 94 -7.79 -2.73 14.30
N LEU A 95 -8.06 -3.91 13.75
CA LEU A 95 -7.77 -4.19 12.35
C LEU A 95 -8.80 -3.52 11.43
N SER A 96 -10.07 -3.43 11.83
CA SER A 96 -11.08 -2.65 11.08
C SER A 96 -10.70 -1.18 10.95
N LEU A 97 -10.24 -0.54 12.03
CA LEU A 97 -9.74 0.84 12.02
C LEU A 97 -8.51 1.00 11.10
N LEU A 98 -7.57 0.06 11.15
CA LEU A 98 -6.39 0.08 10.28
C LEU A 98 -6.73 -0.17 8.81
N GLN A 99 -7.64 -1.08 8.50
CA GLN A 99 -8.10 -1.30 7.13
C GLN A 99 -8.79 -0.06 6.58
N PHE A 100 -9.69 0.56 7.36
CA PHE A 100 -10.37 1.81 7.01
C PHE A 100 -9.36 2.92 6.72
N THR A 101 -8.48 3.22 7.67
CA THR A 101 -7.48 4.29 7.48
C THR A 101 -6.54 4.02 6.30
N SER A 102 -6.23 2.74 6.00
CA SER A 102 -5.39 2.38 4.86
C SER A 102 -6.02 2.68 3.49
N VAL A 103 -7.35 2.75 3.40
CA VAL A 103 -8.08 3.00 2.15
C VAL A 103 -8.66 4.40 2.11
N ALA A 104 -9.02 4.98 3.25
CA ALA A 104 -9.64 6.30 3.38
C ALA A 104 -8.64 7.46 3.28
N ILE A 105 -7.34 7.19 3.49
CA ILE A 105 -6.32 8.23 3.62
C ILE A 105 -6.07 8.99 2.30
N LYS A 106 -6.32 10.30 2.36
CA LYS A 106 -6.13 11.30 1.31
C LYS A 106 -5.35 12.48 1.92
N ASP A 107 -4.93 13.43 1.07
CA ASP A 107 -4.11 14.56 1.54
C ASP A 107 -4.83 15.46 2.56
N ASP A 108 -6.14 15.66 2.39
CA ASP A 108 -7.00 16.49 3.24
C ASP A 108 -7.34 15.88 4.60
N ASN A 109 -7.36 14.54 4.71
CA ASN A 109 -7.67 13.82 5.95
C ASN A 109 -6.50 13.01 6.52
N ALA A 110 -5.27 13.22 6.01
CA ALA A 110 -4.11 12.38 6.29
C ALA A 110 -3.80 12.29 7.80
N MET A 111 -3.74 13.44 8.48
CA MET A 111 -3.45 13.52 9.91
C MET A 111 -4.49 12.80 10.76
N MET A 112 -5.76 12.92 10.38
CA MET A 112 -6.86 12.26 11.08
C MET A 112 -6.77 10.74 10.95
N CYS A 113 -6.57 10.25 9.71
CA CYS A 113 -6.37 8.82 9.47
C CYS A 113 -5.15 8.27 10.23
N TYR A 114 -4.06 9.04 10.30
CA TYR A 114 -2.87 8.65 11.06
C TYR A 114 -3.16 8.55 12.57
N ARG A 115 -3.89 9.50 13.15
CA ARG A 115 -4.32 9.46 14.55
C ARG A 115 -5.17 8.22 14.83
N ILE A 116 -6.20 7.97 14.02
CA ILE A 116 -7.04 6.76 14.13
C ILE A 116 -6.18 5.49 14.06
N ALA A 117 -5.22 5.44 13.13
CA ALA A 117 -4.37 4.27 12.93
C ALA A 117 -3.41 4.02 14.11
N LYS A 118 -2.86 5.09 14.70
CA LYS A 118 -2.03 5.00 15.93
C LYS A 118 -2.84 4.49 17.11
N ASN A 119 -4.05 5.02 17.29
CA ASN A 119 -4.97 4.60 18.35
C ASN A 119 -5.41 3.14 18.15
N ALA A 120 -5.64 2.72 16.91
CA ALA A 120 -5.92 1.32 16.61
C ALA A 120 -4.75 0.39 17.00
N LEU A 121 -3.51 0.81 16.82
CA LEU A 121 -2.34 0.03 17.24
C LEU A 121 -2.19 -0.08 18.76
N SER A 122 -2.58 0.95 19.54
CA SER A 122 -2.49 0.89 21.01
C SER A 122 -3.48 -0.11 21.62
N LEU A 123 -4.60 -0.41 20.93
CA LEU A 123 -5.54 -1.45 21.35
C LEU A 123 -4.92 -2.87 21.42
N ARG A 124 -3.72 -3.08 20.86
CA ARG A 124 -2.94 -4.32 21.05
C ARG A 124 -2.56 -4.59 22.50
N GLU A 125 -2.51 -3.56 23.34
CA GLU A 125 -2.23 -3.71 24.77
C GLU A 125 -3.46 -4.24 25.52
N ARG A 126 -4.65 -4.14 24.91
CA ARG A 126 -5.94 -4.53 25.51
C ARG A 126 -6.44 -5.90 25.05
N PHE A 127 -6.13 -6.28 23.81
CA PHE A 127 -6.60 -7.54 23.21
C PHE A 127 -5.42 -8.45 22.87
N ASP A 128 -5.63 -9.76 23.00
CA ASP A 128 -4.67 -10.74 22.45
C ASP A 128 -4.79 -10.77 20.92
N LEU A 129 -3.92 -9.99 20.27
CA LEU A 129 -3.88 -9.84 18.82
C LEU A 129 -2.67 -10.52 18.20
N ALA A 130 -2.04 -11.48 18.89
CA ALA A 130 -0.81 -12.13 18.41
C ALA A 130 -0.96 -12.69 16.99
N THR A 131 -2.12 -13.30 16.70
CA THR A 131 -2.44 -13.89 15.38
C THR A 131 -2.79 -12.85 14.31
N GLN A 132 -3.00 -11.59 14.68
CA GLN A 132 -3.35 -10.49 13.77
C GLN A 132 -2.19 -9.52 13.54
N ILE A 133 -1.05 -9.70 14.22
CA ILE A 133 0.13 -8.83 14.09
C ILE A 133 0.52 -8.59 12.63
N PRO A 134 0.59 -9.61 11.75
CA PRO A 134 0.94 -9.39 10.34
C PRO A 134 0.00 -8.39 9.66
N GLU A 135 -1.32 -8.54 9.80
CA GLU A 135 -2.27 -7.60 9.21
C GLU A 135 -2.21 -6.21 9.82
N LEU A 136 -2.07 -6.09 11.15
CA LEU A 136 -1.96 -4.80 11.81
C LEU A 136 -0.73 -4.04 11.29
N TYR A 137 0.42 -4.73 11.20
CA TYR A 137 1.66 -4.11 10.75
C TYR A 137 1.64 -3.80 9.26
N MET A 138 1.06 -4.69 8.45
CA MET A 138 0.90 -4.45 7.02
C MET A 138 0.04 -3.21 6.75
N ASN A 139 -1.12 -3.09 7.41
CA ASN A 139 -2.01 -1.94 7.19
C ASN A 139 -1.41 -0.65 7.75
N PHE A 140 -0.81 -0.66 8.94
CA PHE A 140 -0.19 0.53 9.49
C PHE A 140 1.10 0.92 8.76
N TYR A 141 2.14 0.08 8.86
CA TYR A 141 3.46 0.41 8.34
C TYR A 141 3.53 0.36 6.81
N GLY A 142 2.77 -0.52 6.16
CA GLY A 142 2.80 -0.65 4.70
C GLY A 142 1.96 0.38 3.95
N ARG A 143 0.97 1.03 4.61
CA ARG A 143 0.00 1.90 3.93
C ARG A 143 -0.21 3.28 4.54
N VAL A 144 -0.06 3.43 5.86
CA VAL A 144 -0.34 4.70 6.55
C VAL A 144 0.95 5.40 7.00
N ALA A 145 1.83 4.69 7.72
CA ALA A 145 2.94 5.30 8.46
C ALA A 145 3.92 6.08 7.59
N TRP A 146 4.20 5.63 6.36
CA TRP A 146 5.20 6.25 5.47
C TRP A 146 4.95 7.73 5.12
N ARG A 147 3.74 8.24 5.34
CA ARG A 147 3.42 9.67 5.18
C ARG A 147 3.93 10.55 6.33
N PHE A 148 4.17 9.95 7.49
CA PHE A 148 4.46 10.64 8.75
C PHE A 148 5.75 10.14 9.42
N GLU A 149 6.18 8.93 9.07
CA GLU A 149 7.37 8.28 9.59
C GLU A 149 8.37 8.04 8.44
N PRO A 150 9.69 8.11 8.72
CA PRO A 150 10.70 7.78 7.73
C PRO A 150 10.58 6.30 7.31
N PHE A 151 10.84 6.01 6.03
CA PHE A 151 10.76 4.65 5.48
C PHE A 151 11.56 3.62 6.30
N GLN A 152 12.70 4.02 6.86
CA GLN A 152 13.57 3.21 7.72
C GLN A 152 12.81 2.63 8.93
N ALA A 153 11.91 3.40 9.54
CA ALA A 153 11.09 2.93 10.66
C ALA A 153 10.16 1.80 10.24
N GLY A 154 9.58 1.91 9.03
CA GLY A 154 8.72 0.89 8.44
C GLY A 154 9.47 -0.40 8.04
N VAL A 155 10.72 -0.31 7.56
CA VAL A 155 11.52 -1.48 7.11
C VAL A 155 11.60 -2.56 8.18
N HIS A 156 11.97 -2.19 9.41
CA HIS A 156 12.12 -3.17 10.49
C HIS A 156 10.77 -3.83 10.85
N LYS A 157 9.70 -3.03 10.91
CA LYS A 157 8.36 -3.51 11.25
C LYS A 157 7.73 -4.38 10.17
N LEU A 158 7.97 -4.06 8.90
CA LEU A 158 7.55 -4.90 7.78
C LEU A 158 8.32 -6.21 7.71
N ARG A 159 9.59 -6.24 8.13
CA ARG A 159 10.31 -7.51 8.31
C ARG A 159 9.73 -8.36 9.44
N GLN A 160 9.45 -7.77 10.59
CA GLN A 160 8.76 -8.47 11.68
C GLN A 160 7.40 -9.03 11.23
N CYS A 161 6.66 -8.26 10.41
CA CYS A 161 5.43 -8.73 9.78
C CYS A 161 5.65 -9.94 8.87
N LEU A 162 6.70 -9.93 8.04
CA LEU A 162 7.07 -11.08 7.21
C LEU A 162 7.32 -12.32 8.08
N ASP A 163 8.19 -12.21 9.08
CA ASP A 163 8.57 -13.33 9.94
C ASP A 163 7.35 -13.90 10.72
N ALA A 164 6.52 -13.01 11.27
CA ALA A 164 5.29 -13.38 11.96
C ALA A 164 4.26 -14.02 11.01
N GLY A 165 4.13 -13.50 9.79
CA GLY A 165 3.23 -14.03 8.76
C GLY A 165 3.63 -15.44 8.35
N LEU A 166 4.92 -15.68 8.10
CA LEU A 166 5.43 -17.02 7.78
C LEU A 166 5.23 -18.00 8.95
N SER A 167 5.55 -17.57 10.18
CA SER A 167 5.46 -18.43 11.37
C SER A 167 4.02 -18.79 11.76
N SER A 168 3.05 -17.92 11.46
CA SER A 168 1.63 -18.13 11.77
C SER A 168 0.84 -18.78 10.63
N GLY A 169 1.51 -19.16 9.53
CA GLY A 169 0.85 -19.72 8.33
C GLY A 169 0.11 -18.68 7.48
N ARG A 170 0.20 -17.39 7.81
CA ARG A 170 -0.31 -16.24 7.02
C ARG A 170 0.74 -15.77 6.01
N SER A 171 1.23 -16.69 5.19
CA SER A 171 2.32 -16.44 4.24
C SER A 171 1.96 -15.41 3.17
N ASP A 172 0.68 -15.32 2.79
CA ASP A 172 0.17 -14.31 1.86
C ASP A 172 0.48 -12.88 2.34
N ILE A 173 0.13 -12.57 3.58
CA ILE A 173 0.38 -11.26 4.20
C ILE A 173 1.86 -11.08 4.49
N GLY A 174 2.53 -12.12 5.00
CA GLY A 174 3.96 -12.06 5.28
C GLY A 174 4.77 -11.69 4.03
N LEU A 175 4.53 -12.37 2.91
CA LEU A 175 5.19 -12.10 1.64
C LEU A 175 4.84 -10.72 1.08
N PHE A 176 3.60 -10.26 1.26
CA PHE A 176 3.21 -8.88 0.89
C PHE A 176 3.92 -7.83 1.76
N CYS A 177 4.15 -8.11 3.04
CA CYS A 177 5.01 -7.31 3.91
C CYS A 177 6.46 -7.30 3.42
N GLY A 178 7.00 -8.45 3.00
CA GLY A 178 8.34 -8.54 2.38
C GLY A 178 8.50 -7.66 1.14
N LEU A 179 7.50 -7.64 0.25
CA LEU A 179 7.48 -6.72 -0.90
C LEU A 179 7.56 -5.25 -0.47
N ASN A 180 6.78 -4.84 0.55
CA ASN A 180 6.80 -3.46 1.05
C ASN A 180 8.10 -3.13 1.79
N GLU A 181 8.70 -4.09 2.49
CA GLU A 181 9.99 -3.94 3.14
C GLU A 181 11.10 -3.62 2.14
N ILE A 182 11.20 -4.37 1.04
CA ILE A 182 12.17 -4.10 -0.03
C ILE A 182 11.93 -2.69 -0.61
N LYS A 183 10.66 -2.34 -0.84
CA LYS A 183 10.29 -1.04 -1.42
C LYS A 183 10.78 0.10 -0.54
N TYR A 184 10.55 0.00 0.76
CA TYR A 184 10.97 1.02 1.72
C TYR A 184 12.48 1.01 1.92
N ALA A 185 13.13 -0.15 1.89
CA ALA A 185 14.58 -0.24 1.93
C ALA A 185 15.21 0.47 0.72
N LEU A 186 14.65 0.31 -0.48
CA LEU A 186 15.09 1.05 -1.67
C LEU A 186 14.95 2.57 -1.48
N PHE A 187 13.78 3.05 -1.07
CA PHE A 187 13.52 4.49 -0.91
C PHE A 187 14.18 5.14 0.31
N SER A 188 14.63 4.35 1.27
CA SER A 188 15.45 4.83 2.39
C SER A 188 16.96 4.82 2.09
N GLY A 189 17.36 4.46 0.86
CA GLY A 189 18.76 4.47 0.45
C GLY A 189 19.58 3.29 0.99
N ALA A 190 18.97 2.13 1.19
CA ALA A 190 19.70 0.93 1.58
C ALA A 190 20.80 0.57 0.55
N ASN A 191 21.85 -0.10 1.02
CA ASN A 191 22.90 -0.61 0.14
C ASN A 191 22.31 -1.58 -0.89
N LEU A 192 22.42 -1.24 -2.19
CA LEU A 192 21.76 -1.97 -3.27
C LEU A 192 22.24 -3.42 -3.41
N LYS A 193 23.52 -3.71 -3.18
CA LYS A 193 24.04 -5.10 -3.23
C LYS A 193 23.48 -5.94 -2.09
N SER A 194 23.37 -5.39 -0.88
CA SER A 194 22.71 -6.08 0.23
C SER A 194 21.21 -6.24 0.00
N LEU A 195 20.56 -5.24 -0.60
CA LEU A 195 19.15 -5.29 -0.92
C LEU A 195 18.86 -6.36 -1.99
N LEU A 196 19.72 -6.47 -3.01
CA LEU A 196 19.60 -7.50 -4.05
C LEU A 196 19.64 -8.92 -3.47
N LYS A 197 20.57 -9.20 -2.55
CA LYS A 197 20.61 -10.49 -1.83
C LYS A 197 19.31 -10.79 -1.07
N ARG A 198 18.72 -9.76 -0.45
CA ARG A 198 17.44 -9.89 0.26
C ARG A 198 16.28 -10.14 -0.70
N ILE A 199 16.27 -9.47 -1.85
CA ILE A 199 15.30 -9.70 -2.91
C ILE A 199 15.37 -11.15 -3.41
N ASP A 200 16.57 -11.66 -3.66
CA ASP A 200 16.78 -13.05 -4.11
C ASP A 200 16.26 -14.06 -3.08
N TYR A 201 16.52 -13.82 -1.78
CA TYR A 201 15.95 -14.62 -0.70
C TYR A 201 14.41 -14.60 -0.70
N TYR A 202 13.78 -13.43 -0.84
CA TYR A 202 12.31 -13.36 -0.87
C TYR A 202 11.71 -13.98 -2.12
N LEU A 203 12.39 -13.93 -3.28
CA LEU A 203 11.94 -14.63 -4.49
C LEU A 203 11.89 -16.14 -4.26
N HIS A 204 12.91 -16.70 -3.61
CA HIS A 204 12.93 -18.11 -3.23
C HIS A 204 11.77 -18.48 -2.29
N LEU A 205 11.47 -17.62 -1.29
CA LEU A 205 10.30 -17.81 -0.43
C LEU A 205 8.99 -17.77 -1.24
N MET A 206 8.83 -16.79 -2.14
CA MET A 206 7.61 -16.65 -2.95
C MET A 206 7.37 -17.84 -3.86
N GLU A 207 8.43 -18.46 -4.39
CA GLU A 207 8.34 -19.72 -5.12
C GLU A 207 7.92 -20.88 -4.23
N THR A 208 8.53 -21.00 -3.05
CA THR A 208 8.19 -22.03 -2.05
C THR A 208 6.72 -21.97 -1.65
N TYR A 209 6.18 -20.77 -1.44
CA TYR A 209 4.78 -20.55 -1.06
C TYR A 209 3.84 -20.31 -2.26
N ARG A 210 4.31 -20.45 -3.50
CA ARG A 210 3.52 -20.30 -4.74
C ARG A 210 2.77 -18.97 -4.86
N SER A 211 3.39 -17.88 -4.40
CA SER A 211 2.82 -16.52 -4.41
C SER A 211 3.16 -15.78 -5.71
N GLU A 212 2.59 -16.26 -6.83
CA GLU A 212 2.95 -15.79 -8.19
C GLU A 212 2.75 -14.28 -8.40
N ALA A 213 1.63 -13.72 -7.92
CA ALA A 213 1.36 -12.29 -8.08
C ALA A 213 2.40 -11.42 -7.36
N THR A 214 2.81 -11.82 -6.15
CA THR A 214 3.82 -11.10 -5.36
C THR A 214 5.21 -11.32 -5.96
N LYS A 215 5.52 -12.55 -6.44
CA LYS A 215 6.77 -12.89 -7.13
C LYS A 215 7.02 -11.97 -8.31
N ASN A 216 6.01 -11.74 -9.16
CA ASN A 216 6.14 -10.85 -10.32
C ASN A 216 6.43 -9.39 -9.92
N ASN A 217 5.84 -8.89 -8.83
CA ASN A 217 6.18 -7.57 -8.30
C ASN A 217 7.64 -7.49 -7.81
N VAL A 218 8.09 -8.53 -7.10
CA VAL A 218 9.48 -8.58 -6.61
C VAL A 218 10.48 -8.70 -7.75
N LEU A 219 10.16 -9.43 -8.83
CA LEU A 219 11.01 -9.50 -10.03
C LEU A 219 11.17 -8.13 -10.71
N LEU A 220 10.10 -7.33 -10.80
CA LEU A 220 10.19 -5.94 -11.30
C LEU A 220 11.10 -5.08 -10.43
N MET A 221 11.00 -5.20 -9.09
CA MET A 221 11.88 -4.48 -8.17
C MET A 221 13.33 -4.97 -8.26
N ARG A 222 13.55 -6.28 -8.42
CA ARG A 222 14.87 -6.87 -8.63
C ARG A 222 15.54 -6.28 -9.87
N GLU A 223 14.83 -6.23 -10.98
CA GLU A 223 15.30 -5.64 -12.24
C GLU A 223 15.62 -4.15 -12.07
N THR A 224 14.80 -3.41 -11.32
CA THR A 224 15.11 -2.01 -10.96
C THR A 224 16.41 -1.93 -10.16
N VAL A 225 16.56 -2.67 -9.07
CA VAL A 225 17.78 -2.63 -8.23
C VAL A 225 19.02 -3.02 -9.03
N SER A 226 18.92 -4.06 -9.86
CA SER A 226 19.99 -4.49 -10.77
C SER A 226 20.39 -3.38 -11.76
N SER A 227 19.40 -2.71 -12.37
CA SER A 227 19.64 -1.57 -13.26
C SER A 227 20.35 -0.40 -12.55
N LEU A 228 20.03 -0.15 -11.28
CA LEU A 228 20.63 0.93 -10.49
C LEU A 228 22.09 0.62 -10.10
N ILE A 229 22.49 -0.65 -10.03
CA ILE A 229 23.85 -1.07 -9.65
C ILE A 229 24.82 -0.95 -10.83
N ASP A 230 24.47 -1.55 -11.97
CA ASP A 230 25.39 -1.73 -13.10
C ASP A 230 24.65 -1.79 -14.44
N ASN A 231 23.50 -1.13 -14.54
CA ASN A 231 22.61 -1.22 -15.70
C ASN A 231 22.18 -2.66 -16.05
N GLY A 232 22.23 -3.58 -15.06
CA GLY A 232 21.85 -4.98 -15.22
C GLY A 232 22.91 -5.87 -15.87
N GLN A 233 24.15 -5.39 -16.05
CA GLN A 233 25.17 -6.14 -16.77
C GLN A 233 25.66 -7.39 -16.02
N ALA A 234 26.09 -7.26 -14.77
CA ALA A 234 26.59 -8.38 -13.98
C ALA A 234 25.58 -8.88 -12.94
N THR A 235 24.53 -8.11 -12.64
CA THR A 235 23.55 -8.44 -11.59
C THR A 235 22.21 -8.98 -12.09
N SER A 236 22.01 -9.08 -13.41
CA SER A 236 20.80 -9.64 -14.01
C SER A 236 20.66 -11.14 -13.75
N ILE A 237 19.42 -11.63 -13.82
CA ILE A 237 19.09 -13.06 -13.80
C ILE A 237 18.16 -13.37 -14.97
N GLU A 238 18.06 -14.65 -15.33
CA GLU A 238 17.18 -15.11 -16.41
C GLU A 238 15.69 -14.94 -16.06
N ALA A 239 15.31 -15.12 -14.80
CA ALA A 239 13.92 -15.00 -14.37
C ALA A 239 13.41 -13.56 -14.55
N SER A 240 12.25 -13.43 -15.17
CA SER A 240 11.59 -12.15 -15.46
C SER A 240 10.13 -12.17 -15.06
N ALA A 241 9.57 -10.98 -14.78
CA ALA A 241 8.18 -10.86 -14.38
C ALA A 241 7.24 -11.15 -15.57
N CYS A 242 6.25 -12.02 -15.36
CA CYS A 242 5.16 -12.22 -16.31
C CYS A 242 4.12 -11.11 -16.16
N VAL A 243 4.31 -10.00 -16.89
CA VAL A 243 3.51 -8.78 -16.72
C VAL A 243 2.17 -8.80 -17.45
N GLY A 244 1.93 -9.72 -18.39
CA GLY A 244 0.69 -9.79 -19.18
C GLY A 244 0.47 -8.58 -20.12
N ASP A 245 -0.76 -8.42 -20.61
CA ASP A 245 -1.13 -7.30 -21.49
C ASP A 245 -1.24 -5.99 -20.71
N LEU A 246 -0.37 -5.02 -21.03
CA LEU A 246 -0.33 -3.72 -20.38
C LEU A 246 -1.46 -2.77 -20.83
N ASN A 247 -2.29 -3.16 -21.79
CA ASN A 247 -3.49 -2.43 -22.19
C ASN A 247 -4.75 -2.89 -21.44
N ASP A 248 -4.76 -4.12 -20.90
CA ASP A 248 -5.90 -4.65 -20.17
C ASP A 248 -6.12 -3.88 -18.84
N PRO A 249 -7.25 -3.19 -18.63
CA PRO A 249 -7.58 -2.53 -17.36
C PRO A 249 -7.64 -3.47 -16.15
N LYS A 250 -7.79 -4.79 -16.37
CA LYS A 250 -7.81 -5.80 -15.30
C LYS A 250 -6.41 -6.27 -14.88
N ASN A 251 -5.38 -5.91 -15.62
CA ASN A 251 -4.01 -6.31 -15.30
C ASN A 251 -3.44 -5.51 -14.12
N LYS A 252 -3.31 -6.20 -12.99
CA LYS A 252 -2.84 -5.64 -11.71
C LYS A 252 -1.34 -5.33 -11.66
N LEU A 253 -0.55 -5.84 -12.60
CA LEU A 253 0.90 -5.59 -12.65
C LEU A 253 1.26 -4.32 -13.42
N ARG A 254 0.30 -3.71 -14.13
CA ARG A 254 0.51 -2.49 -14.93
C ARG A 254 1.10 -1.35 -14.12
N GLU A 255 0.54 -1.10 -12.93
CA GLU A 255 1.00 -0.04 -12.05
C GLU A 255 2.47 -0.26 -11.68
N ALA A 256 2.80 -1.45 -11.15
CA ALA A 256 4.15 -1.80 -10.75
C ALA A 256 5.13 -1.71 -11.93
N PHE A 257 4.74 -2.23 -13.10
CA PHE A 257 5.58 -2.16 -14.30
C PHE A 257 5.89 -0.73 -14.70
N PHE A 258 4.89 0.15 -14.81
CA PHE A 258 5.12 1.55 -15.18
C PHE A 258 5.90 2.31 -14.11
N HIS A 259 5.63 2.03 -12.83
CA HIS A 259 6.35 2.62 -11.71
C HIS A 259 7.85 2.29 -11.78
N HIS A 260 8.20 1.00 -11.84
CA HIS A 260 9.58 0.53 -11.90
C HIS A 260 10.29 0.96 -13.18
N SER A 261 9.59 0.97 -14.32
CA SER A 261 10.12 1.46 -15.60
C SER A 261 10.44 2.95 -15.56
N ALA A 262 9.60 3.76 -14.90
CA ALA A 262 9.85 5.20 -14.74
C ALA A 262 11.12 5.47 -13.93
N ILE A 263 11.33 4.72 -12.84
CA ILE A 263 12.53 4.81 -11.98
C ILE A 263 13.79 4.45 -12.77
N ARG A 264 13.79 3.31 -13.46
CA ARG A 264 14.93 2.87 -14.29
C ARG A 264 15.26 3.91 -15.36
N CYS A 265 14.25 4.38 -16.10
CA CYS A 265 14.45 5.36 -17.14
C CYS A 265 14.97 6.70 -16.59
N PHE A 266 14.53 7.12 -15.41
CA PHE A 266 15.07 8.32 -14.76
C PHE A 266 16.57 8.16 -14.47
N TRP A 267 16.95 7.04 -13.85
CA TRP A 267 18.33 6.79 -13.44
C TRP A 267 19.28 6.65 -14.64
N LEU A 268 18.83 6.00 -15.72
CA LEU A 268 19.58 5.85 -16.96
C LEU A 268 19.61 7.12 -17.83
N GLY A 269 18.99 8.23 -17.39
CA GLY A 269 18.94 9.48 -18.14
C GLY A 269 18.00 9.46 -19.36
N HIS A 270 17.11 8.47 -19.45
CA HIS A 270 16.10 8.33 -20.51
C HIS A 270 14.86 9.18 -20.23
N ASN A 271 15.04 10.51 -20.20
CA ASN A 271 14.05 11.48 -19.75
C ASN A 271 12.68 11.35 -20.47
N GLY A 272 12.67 11.11 -21.78
CA GLY A 272 11.44 10.94 -22.56
C GLY A 272 10.63 9.70 -22.13
N ARG A 273 11.31 8.57 -21.95
CA ARG A 273 10.69 7.31 -21.49
C ARG A 273 10.25 7.41 -20.02
N CYS A 274 11.06 8.03 -19.17
CA CYS A 274 10.69 8.30 -17.78
C CYS A 274 9.38 9.10 -17.70
N ARG A 275 9.24 10.16 -18.51
CA ARG A 275 8.00 10.95 -18.58
C ARG A 275 6.82 10.12 -19.06
N TYR A 276 7.00 9.30 -20.10
CA TYR A 276 5.94 8.43 -20.62
C TYR A 276 5.44 7.46 -19.54
N TYR A 277 6.34 6.69 -18.92
CA TYR A 277 5.97 5.72 -17.90
C TYR A 277 5.45 6.38 -16.63
N GLY A 278 6.04 7.51 -16.21
CA GLY A 278 5.56 8.28 -15.07
C GLY A 278 4.12 8.77 -15.25
N LYS A 279 3.77 9.29 -16.45
CA LYS A 279 2.39 9.66 -16.77
C LYS A 279 1.45 8.46 -16.75
N LYS A 280 1.81 7.37 -17.43
CA LYS A 280 1.01 6.13 -17.42
C LYS A 280 0.78 5.59 -16.01
N CYS A 281 1.79 5.68 -15.15
CA CYS A 281 1.68 5.29 -13.75
C CYS A 281 0.69 6.21 -12.99
N ILE A 282 0.79 7.53 -13.16
CA ILE A 282 -0.11 8.51 -12.54
C ILE A 282 -1.56 8.33 -13.00
N ASP A 283 -1.79 8.09 -14.30
CA ASP A 283 -3.13 7.91 -14.87
C ASP A 283 -3.84 6.67 -14.29
N LEU A 284 -3.09 5.66 -13.82
CA LEU A 284 -3.65 4.48 -13.15
C LEU A 284 -3.99 4.71 -11.68
N PHE A 285 -3.38 5.70 -11.02
CA PHE A 285 -3.71 6.06 -9.64
C PHE A 285 -5.00 6.85 -9.58
N TRP A 286 -6.12 6.12 -9.71
CA TRP A 286 -7.45 6.69 -9.64
C TRP A 286 -7.77 7.35 -8.29
N GLN A 287 -7.03 7.01 -7.23
CA GLN A 287 -7.16 7.64 -5.92
C GLN A 287 -5.77 7.91 -5.34
N GLY A 288 -5.37 9.18 -5.38
CA GLY A 288 -4.11 9.64 -4.80
C GLY A 288 -3.98 9.14 -3.36
N GLY A 289 -2.81 8.61 -3.01
CA GLY A 289 -2.56 8.23 -1.63
C GLY A 289 -1.70 7.00 -1.39
N GLN A 290 -1.27 6.30 -2.44
CA GLN A 290 -0.30 5.21 -2.34
C GLN A 290 1.12 5.75 -2.48
N VAL A 291 2.08 5.18 -1.74
CA VAL A 291 3.51 5.55 -1.80
C VAL A 291 4.06 5.56 -3.23
N THR A 292 3.64 4.61 -4.07
CA THR A 292 4.07 4.48 -5.47
C THR A 292 3.68 5.70 -6.30
N SER A 293 2.54 6.34 -6.01
CA SER A 293 2.10 7.54 -6.72
C SER A 293 2.93 8.77 -6.35
N TYR A 294 3.28 8.96 -5.07
CA TYR A 294 4.13 10.07 -4.64
C TYR A 294 5.55 9.93 -5.18
N VAL A 295 6.09 8.72 -5.16
CA VAL A 295 7.39 8.43 -5.75
C VAL A 295 7.37 8.66 -7.27
N ALA A 296 6.31 8.24 -7.98
CA ALA A 296 6.17 8.51 -9.40
C ALA A 296 6.10 10.02 -9.70
N LYS A 297 5.32 10.78 -8.92
CA LYS A 297 5.26 12.26 -9.00
C LYS A 297 6.63 12.89 -8.76
N PHE A 298 7.38 12.42 -7.76
CA PHE A 298 8.73 12.89 -7.45
C PHE A 298 9.67 12.72 -8.64
N TYR A 299 9.79 11.51 -9.20
CA TYR A 299 10.67 11.26 -10.35
C TYR A 299 10.24 12.04 -11.60
N LEU A 300 8.94 12.20 -11.82
CA LEU A 300 8.43 13.02 -12.93
C LEU A 300 8.79 14.51 -12.76
N GLY A 301 8.69 15.03 -11.54
CA GLY A 301 9.08 16.40 -11.19
C GLY A 301 10.58 16.62 -11.41
N MET A 302 11.42 15.75 -10.84
CA MET A 302 12.88 15.80 -10.99
C MET A 302 13.32 15.70 -12.45
N ASN A 303 12.71 14.81 -13.23
CA ASN A 303 12.97 14.68 -14.66
C ASN A 303 12.64 15.98 -15.43
N SER A 304 11.55 16.65 -15.05
CA SER A 304 11.13 17.91 -15.67
C SER A 304 12.11 19.06 -15.38
N LEU A 305 12.61 19.16 -14.15
CA LEU A 305 13.65 20.14 -13.77
C LEU A 305 14.95 19.89 -14.53
N GLY A 306 15.38 18.63 -14.67
CA GLY A 306 16.58 18.28 -15.44
C GLY A 306 16.49 18.69 -16.92
N LEU A 307 15.30 18.60 -17.52
CA LEU A 307 15.07 19.05 -18.90
C LEU A 307 15.09 20.58 -19.04
N ILE A 308 14.59 21.32 -18.04
CA ILE A 308 14.64 22.78 -18.05
C ILE A 308 16.10 23.25 -17.98
N ARG A 309 16.88 22.67 -17.08
CA ARG A 309 18.31 22.99 -16.93
C ARG A 309 19.11 22.74 -18.22
N LYS A 310 18.89 21.61 -18.89
CA LYS A 310 19.55 21.33 -20.18
C LYS A 310 19.17 22.34 -21.26
N LYS A 311 17.91 22.80 -21.29
CA LYS A 311 17.48 23.82 -22.27
C LYS A 311 18.13 25.17 -22.00
N SER A 312 18.24 25.59 -20.74
CA SER A 312 18.91 26.84 -20.39
C SER A 312 20.41 26.81 -20.72
N GLU A 313 21.09 25.68 -20.46
CA GLU A 313 22.51 25.51 -20.82
C GLU A 313 22.72 25.57 -22.34
N VAL A 314 21.83 24.97 -23.14
CA VAL A 314 21.90 25.06 -24.61
C VAL A 314 21.62 26.48 -25.12
N GLN A 315 20.73 27.23 -24.48
CA GLN A 315 20.48 28.64 -24.83
C GLN A 315 21.71 29.52 -24.53
N LEU A 316 22.28 29.40 -23.33
CA LEU A 316 23.50 30.11 -22.94
C LEU A 316 24.68 29.82 -23.89
N ASN A 317 24.89 28.54 -24.25
CA ASN A 317 25.96 28.18 -25.18
C ASN A 317 25.75 28.74 -26.60
N LYS A 318 24.49 28.90 -27.05
CA LYS A 318 24.20 29.53 -28.34
C LYS A 318 24.44 31.04 -28.33
N GLU A 319 24.29 31.69 -27.19
CA GLU A 319 24.59 33.12 -27.01
C GLU A 319 26.09 33.37 -26.93
N VAL A 320 26.85 32.53 -26.23
CA VAL A 320 28.32 32.63 -26.13
C VAL A 320 29.01 32.41 -27.48
N VAL A 321 28.50 31.52 -28.34
CA VAL A 321 29.08 31.27 -29.68
C VAL A 321 28.74 32.39 -30.69
N ARG A 322 27.84 33.32 -30.35
CA ARG A 322 27.47 34.46 -31.20
C ARG A 322 28.23 35.75 -30.86
N VAL A 323 29.09 35.72 -29.85
CA VAL A 323 30.00 36.82 -29.46
C VAL A 323 31.40 36.52 -29.99
#